data_AF-A0A6G3Z5G4-F1
#
_entry.id   AF-A0A6G3Z5G4-F1
#
_cell.length_a   1.000
_cell.length_b   1.000
_cell.length_c   1.000
_cell.angle_alpha   90.00
_cell.angle_beta   90.00
_cell.angle_gamma   90.00
#
_symmetry.space_group_name_H-M   'P 1'
#
loop_
_entity.id
_entity.type
_entity.pdbx_description
1 polymer ?
#
loop_
_entity_poly.entity_id
_entity_poly.type
_entity_poly.pdbx_seq_one_letter_code
_entity_poly.pdbx_strand_id
1 'polypeptide(L)' 'ATYGIGQVTQNYLANGAKWGDQGPKAAVSSILDSLDETSILNRIKTELAAKLNPSAAPSDSL' A
#
# COMPACT_ATOMS: atom_id res chain seq x y z
N ALA A 1 3.61 10.30 4.83
CA ALA A 1 2.77 10.30 6.05
C ALA A 1 1.43 9.59 5.85
N THR A 2 0.58 10.01 4.90
CA THR A 2 -0.81 9.50 4.75
C THR A 2 -0.91 7.99 4.47
N TYR A 3 -0.01 7.43 3.67
CA TYR A 3 -0.06 6.01 3.28
C TYR A 3 0.14 5.05 4.47
N GLY A 4 1.14 5.31 5.32
CA GLY A 4 1.40 4.49 6.51
C GLY A 4 0.22 4.51 7.48
N ILE A 5 -0.41 5.67 7.67
CA ILE A 5 -1.62 5.80 8.49
C ILE A 5 -2.78 5.00 7.89
N GLY A 6 -2.95 5.03 6.56
CA GLY A 6 -3.94 4.22 5.85
C GLY A 6 -3.73 2.72 6.06
N GLN A 7 -2.49 2.24 5.95
CA GLN A 7 -2.15 0.83 6.19
C GLN A 7 -2.37 0.40 7.64
N VAL A 8 -1.97 1.23 8.60
CA VAL A 8 -2.26 1.01 10.03
C VAL A 8 -3.76 0.92 10.29
N THR A 9 -4.54 1.83 9.69
CA THR A 9 -6.01 1.86 9.82
C THR A 9 -6.65 0.62 9.21
N GLN A 10 -6.22 0.22 8.01
CA GLN A 10 -6.72 -0.98 7.33
C GLN A 10 -6.45 -2.24 8.17
N ASN A 11 -5.23 -2.40 8.67
CA ASN A 11 -4.87 -3.55 9.50
C ASN A 11 -5.67 -3.60 10.81
N TYR A 12 -5.85 -2.45 11.48
CA TYR A 12 -6.66 -2.35 12.69
C TYR A 12 -8.11 -2.78 12.45
N LEU A 13 -8.72 -2.28 11.37
CA LEU A 13 -10.12 -2.60 11.02
C LEU A 13 -10.27 -4.06 10.59
N ALA A 14 -9.34 -4.59 9.80
CA ALA A 14 -9.33 -6.00 9.38
C ALA A 14 -9.24 -6.97 10.58
N ASN A 15 -8.57 -6.55 11.67
CA ASN A 15 -8.49 -7.30 12.93
C ASN A 15 -9.70 -7.08 13.85
N GLY A 16 -10.81 -6.56 13.32
CA GLY A 16 -12.03 -6.32 14.09
C GLY A 16 -11.91 -5.16 15.07
N ALA A 17 -11.17 -4.12 14.68
CA ALA A 17 -10.86 -2.97 15.53
C ALA A 17 -10.12 -3.37 16.83
N LYS A 18 -9.14 -4.29 16.69
CA LYS A 18 -8.28 -4.76 17.78
C LYS A 18 -6.82 -4.73 17.34
N TRP A 19 -5.93 -4.44 18.27
CA TRP A 19 -4.48 -4.38 18.01
C TRP A 19 -3.77 -5.74 18.10
N GLY A 20 -4.44 -6.75 18.66
CA GLY A 20 -3.83 -8.04 19.01
C GLY A 20 -2.98 -7.97 20.29
N ASP A 21 -2.43 -9.10 20.68
CA ASP A 21 -1.83 -9.31 22.02
C ASP A 21 -0.55 -8.50 22.26
N GLN A 22 0.14 -8.09 21.19
CA GLN A 22 1.37 -7.30 21.26
C GLN A 22 1.09 -5.78 21.37
N GLY A 23 -0.17 -5.37 21.25
CA GLY A 23 -0.60 -3.98 21.39
C GLY A 23 -0.25 -3.06 20.21
N PRO A 24 -0.69 -1.79 20.27
CA PRO A 24 -0.67 -0.87 19.13
C PRO A 24 0.74 -0.50 18.66
N LYS A 25 1.72 -0.37 19.57
CA LYS A 25 3.08 0.03 19.20
C LYS A 25 3.76 -1.04 18.34
N ALA A 26 3.68 -2.30 18.76
CA ALA A 26 4.27 -3.42 18.02
C ALA A 26 3.60 -3.59 16.66
N ALA A 27 2.26 -3.49 16.61
CA ALA A 27 1.51 -3.56 15.36
C ALA A 27 1.90 -2.43 14.38
N VAL A 28 2.00 -1.20 14.86
CA VAL A 28 2.41 -0.05 14.03
C VAL A 28 3.84 -0.20 13.53
N SER A 29 4.79 -0.58 14.41
CA SER A 29 6.19 -0.80 14.00
C SER A 29 6.29 -1.88 12.93
N SER A 30 5.64 -3.03 13.10
CA SER A 30 5.68 -4.10 12.09
C SER A 30 5.14 -3.66 10.73
N ILE A 31 4.11 -2.82 10.70
CA ILE A 31 3.57 -2.27 9.45
C ILE A 31 4.57 -1.31 8.82
N LEU A 32 5.13 -0.38 9.59
CA LEU A 32 6.12 0.57 9.10
C LEU A 32 7.38 -0.15 8.60
N ASP A 33 7.83 -1.20 9.29
CA ASP A 33 9.00 -2.00 8.89
C ASP A 33 8.74 -2.78 7.58
N SER A 34 7.50 -3.15 7.30
CA SER A 34 7.10 -3.78 6.03
C SER A 34 6.98 -2.77 4.87
N LEU A 35 6.87 -1.48 5.19
CA LEU A 35 6.72 -0.41 4.21
C LEU A 35 8.10 0.11 3.80
N ASP A 36 8.68 -0.51 2.78
CA ASP A 36 9.79 0.14 2.06
C ASP A 36 9.24 1.32 1.25
N GLU A 37 9.54 2.54 1.71
CA GLU A 37 9.09 3.79 1.11
C GLU A 37 9.52 3.91 -0.36
N THR A 38 10.67 3.35 -0.72
CA THR A 38 11.15 3.40 -2.12
C THR A 38 10.31 2.49 -3.01
N SER A 39 10.08 1.24 -2.58
CA SER A 39 9.24 0.30 -3.31
C SER A 39 7.79 0.79 -3.43
N ILE A 40 7.23 1.40 -2.39
CA ILE A 40 5.85 1.90 -2.44
C ILE A 40 5.70 3.08 -3.40
N LEU A 41 6.65 4.02 -3.41
CA LEU A 41 6.63 5.15 -4.33
C LEU A 41 6.78 4.69 -5.78
N ASN A 42 7.66 3.71 -6.03
CA ASN A 42 7.84 3.14 -7.37
C ASN A 42 6.56 2.44 -7.85
N ARG A 43 5.92 1.64 -6.99
CA ARG A 43 4.64 0.99 -7.32
C ARG A 43 3.53 2.01 -7.62
N ILE A 44 3.39 3.05 -6.81
CA ILE A 44 2.38 4.10 -7.02
C ILE A 44 2.65 4.84 -8.33
N LYS A 45 3.91 5.17 -8.65
CA LYS A 45 4.28 5.77 -9.93
C LYS A 45 3.89 4.89 -11.11
N THR A 46 4.16 3.58 -11.03
CA THR A 46 3.76 2.61 -12.07
C THR A 46 2.24 2.55 -12.24
N GLU A 47 1.48 2.43 -11.15
CA GLU A 47 0.01 2.38 -11.20
C GLU A 47 -0.60 3.68 -11.74
N LEU A 48 -0.06 4.84 -11.37
CA LEU A 48 -0.49 6.13 -11.91
C LEU A 48 -0.16 6.26 -13.40
N ALA A 49 1.05 5.89 -13.82
CA ALA A 49 1.43 5.91 -15.23
C ALA A 49 0.51 5.02 -16.07
N ALA A 50 0.15 3.83 -15.58
CA ALA A 50 -0.79 2.92 -16.23
C ALA A 50 -2.20 3.52 -16.34
N LYS A 51 -2.68 4.22 -15.31
CA LYS A 51 -3.98 4.91 -15.33
C LYS A 51 -4.01 6.12 -16.27
N LEU A 52 -2.89 6.83 -16.41
CA LEU A 52 -2.77 8.02 -17.25
C LEU A 52 -2.52 7.68 -18.72
N ASN A 53 -1.95 6.51 -19.02
CA ASN A 53 -1.67 6.09 -20.39
C ASN A 53 -2.32 4.72 -20.72
N PRO A 54 -3.66 4.66 -20.78
CA PRO A 54 -4.39 3.40 -21.05
C PRO A 54 -4.21 2.88 -22.50
N SER A 55 -3.58 3.67 -23.40
CA SER A 55 -3.50 3.39 -24.84
C SER A 55 -2.23 2.65 -25.30
N ALA A 56 -1.42 2.10 -24.39
CA ALA A 56 -0.27 1.24 -24.75
C ALA A 56 -0.65 -0.25 -24.81
N ALA A 57 -1.91 -0.56 -25.14
CA ALA A 57 -2.25 -1.91 -25.57
C ALA A 57 -1.60 -2.15 -26.95
N PRO A 58 -1.05 -3.35 -27.22
CA PRO A 58 -0.47 -3.66 -28.51
C PRO A 58 -1.56 -3.61 -29.59
N SER A 59 -1.57 -2.52 -30.34
CA SER A 59 -2.24 -2.38 -31.63
C SER A 59 -1.50 -3.24 -32.67
N ASP A 60 -1.45 -4.55 -32.43
CA ASP A 60 -0.91 -5.53 -33.38
C ASP A 60 -1.76 -6.79 -33.28
N SER A 61 -2.91 -6.74 -33.95
CA SER A 61 -3.69 -7.91 -34.35
C SER A 61 -4.41 -7.52 -35.63
N LEU A 62 -3.70 -7.73 -36.74
CA LEU A 62 -4.26 -7.82 -38.09
C LEU A 62 -5.23 -9.00 -38.19
#